data_AF-A0A2V8DQQ2-F1
#
_entry.id   AF-A0A2V8DQQ2-F1
#
_cell.length_a   1.000
_cell.length_b   1.000
_cell.length_c   1.000
_cell.angle_alpha   90.00
_cell.angle_beta   90.00
_cell.angle_gamma   90.00
#
_symmetry.space_group_name_H-M   'P 1'
#
loop_
_entity.id
_entity.type
_entity.pdbx_description
1 polymer ?
#
loop_
_entity_poly.entity_id
_entity_poly.type
_entity_poly.pdbx_seq_one_letter_code
_entity_poly.pdbx_strand_id
1 'polypeptide(L)' 'MLAIVMIGRPMSAGPLRVLDLDGRLVDSLAPAPGVRATVFVFITTDCPIANRYAPEVQRLTAIFASQGVRFWL' A
#
# COMPACT_ATOMS: atom_id res chain seq x y z
N MET A 1 -5.77 45.55 15.04
CA MET A 1 -6.45 44.24 14.87
C MET A 1 -5.87 43.59 13.62
N LEU A 2 -4.85 42.75 13.78
CA LEU A 2 -4.24 42.01 12.66
C LEU A 2 -4.43 40.52 12.97
N ALA A 3 -5.38 39.88 12.31
CA ALA A 3 -5.59 38.45 12.43
C ALA A 3 -4.60 37.74 11.49
N ILE A 4 -3.61 37.05 12.07
CA ILE A 4 -2.71 36.17 11.31
C ILE A 4 -3.45 34.85 11.10
N VAL A 5 -3.75 34.53 9.84
CA VAL A 5 -4.25 33.21 9.44
C VAL A 5 -3.07 32.24 9.39
N MET A 6 -3.05 31.25 10.29
CA MET A 6 -2.12 30.14 10.24
C MET A 6 -2.61 29.13 9.19
N ILE A 7 -2.08 29.21 7.97
CA ILE A 7 -2.29 28.15 6.97
C ILE A 7 -1.35 26.98 7.33
N GLY A 8 -1.88 25.97 7.99
CA GLY A 8 -1.14 24.73 8.25
C GLY A 8 -0.84 24.01 6.94
N ARG A 9 0.45 23.83 6.61
CA ARG A 9 0.84 22.95 5.50
C ARG A 9 0.42 21.52 5.84
N PRO A 10 -0.20 20.77 4.91
CA PRO A 10 -0.40 19.35 5.13
C PRO A 10 0.98 18.71 5.32
N MET A 11 1.18 18.07 6.48
CA MET A 11 2.37 17.25 6.71
C MET A 11 2.18 15.98 5.90
N SER A 12 2.73 15.98 4.68
CA SER A 12 2.79 14.77 3.87
C SER A 12 3.70 13.79 4.59
N ALA A 13 3.18 12.59 4.88
CA ALA A 13 4.04 11.49 5.30
C ALA A 13 5.14 11.34 4.24
N GLY A 14 6.40 11.33 4.67
CA GLY A 14 7.53 11.11 3.77
C GLY A 14 7.37 9.79 3.01
N PRO A 15 8.09 9.62 1.89
CA PRO A 15 7.98 8.41 1.07
C PRO A 15 8.28 7.17 1.91
N LEU A 16 7.36 6.20 1.93
CA LEU A 16 7.56 4.94 2.64
C LEU A 16 8.33 4.00 1.72
N ARG A 17 9.66 4.11 1.76
CA ARG A 17 10.56 3.30 0.96
C ARG A 17 10.87 2.00 1.66
N VAL A 18 10.49 0.89 1.04
CA VAL A 18 10.75 -0.47 1.52
C VAL A 18 11.47 -1.24 0.41
N LEU A 19 12.28 -2.24 0.79
CA LEU A 19 12.86 -3.17 -0.18
C LEU A 19 11.82 -4.23 -0.53
N ASP A 20 11.63 -4.47 -1.83
CA ASP A 20 10.86 -5.62 -2.30
C ASP A 20 11.71 -6.91 -2.26
N LEU A 21 11.10 -8.03 -2.68
CA LEU A 21 11.74 -9.35 -2.71
C LEU A 21 12.90 -9.43 -3.71
N ASP A 22 12.96 -8.53 -4.70
CA ASP A 22 14.03 -8.42 -5.68
C ASP A 22 15.12 -7.41 -5.25
N GLY A 23 15.02 -6.87 -4.03
CA GLY A 23 15.95 -5.89 -3.47
C GLY A 23 15.79 -4.48 -4.04
N ARG A 24 14.68 -4.16 -4.71
CA ARG A 24 14.42 -2.82 -5.23
C ARG A 24 13.77 -1.95 -4.16
N LEU A 25 14.25 -0.70 -4.03
CA LEU A 25 13.59 0.30 -3.21
C LEU A 25 12.30 0.77 -3.90
N VAL A 26 11.16 0.47 -3.29
CA VAL A 26 9.84 0.86 -3.76
C VAL A 26 9.16 1.80 -2.77
N ASP A 27 8.47 2.82 -3.28
CA ASP A 27 7.60 3.67 -2.46
C ASP A 27 6.16 3.13 -2.54
N SER A 28 5.78 2.34 -1.53
CA SER A 28 4.53 1.58 -1.58
C SER A 28 3.28 2.43 -1.33
N LEU A 29 3.45 3.59 -0.67
CA LEU A 29 2.40 4.56 -0.40
C LEU A 29 2.31 5.67 -1.45
N ALA A 30 3.26 5.74 -2.39
CA ALA A 30 3.19 6.71 -3.47
C ALA A 30 1.93 6.51 -4.33
N PRO A 31 1.19 7.59 -4.64
CA PRO A 31 0.13 7.56 -5.63
C PRO A 31 0.66 7.04 -6.96
N ALA A 32 -0.09 6.13 -7.59
CA ALA A 32 0.22 5.61 -8.91
C ALA A 32 -0.97 5.82 -9.86
N PRO A 33 -0.74 6.16 -11.14
CA PRO A 33 -1.82 6.33 -12.11
C PRO A 33 -2.70 5.07 -12.18
N GLY A 34 -4.02 5.26 -12.16
CA GLY A 34 -4.98 4.16 -12.22
C GLY A 34 -5.17 3.37 -10.91
N VAL A 35 -4.37 3.62 -9.88
CA VAL A 35 -4.54 2.99 -8.56
C VAL A 35 -5.54 3.79 -7.73
N ARG A 36 -6.69 3.18 -7.44
CA ARG A 36 -7.76 3.73 -6.60
C ARG A 36 -7.59 3.40 -5.13
N ALA A 37 -7.00 2.24 -4.83
CA ALA A 37 -6.74 1.80 -3.47
C ALA A 37 -5.50 0.89 -3.41
N THR A 38 -4.83 0.88 -2.26
CA THR A 38 -3.70 -0.02 -1.99
C THR A 38 -4.02 -0.85 -0.75
N VAL A 39 -3.90 -2.18 -0.86
CA VAL A 39 -4.12 -3.15 0.21
C VAL A 39 -2.76 -3.71 0.63
N PHE A 40 -2.48 -3.64 1.93
CA PHE A 40 -1.29 -4.24 2.54
C PHE A 40 -1.71 -5.44 3.36
N VAL A 41 -1.12 -6.60 3.08
CA VAL A 41 -1.38 -7.84 3.81
C VAL A 41 -0.11 -8.22 4.56
N PHE A 42 -0.12 -8.05 5.88
CA PHE A 42 1.02 -8.35 6.74
C PHE A 42 0.92 -9.77 7.29
N ILE A 43 1.85 -10.65 6.87
CA ILE A 43 1.94 -12.04 7.29
C ILE A 43 3.41 -12.42 7.49
N THR A 44 3.64 -13.53 8.20
CA THR A 44 4.97 -14.18 8.21
C THR A 44 5.00 -15.30 7.17
N THR A 45 6.18 -15.54 6.59
CA THR A 45 6.41 -16.55 5.54
C THR A 45 6.05 -17.97 5.98
N ASP A 46 6.25 -18.28 7.25
CA ASP A 46 6.09 -19.63 7.81
C ASP A 46 4.81 -19.78 8.65
N CYS A 47 3.85 -18.85 8.54
CA CYS A 47 2.58 -18.96 9.25
C CYS A 47 1.66 -19.99 8.57
N PRO A 48 1.34 -21.12 9.22
CA PRO A 48 0.48 -22.16 8.62
C PRO A 48 -0.95 -21.68 8.38
N ILE A 49 -1.42 -20.68 9.14
CA ILE A 49 -2.73 -20.08 8.94
C ILE A 49 -2.74 -19.18 7.70
N ALA A 50 -1.75 -18.30 7.55
CA ALA A 50 -1.66 -17.40 6.40
C ALA A 50 -1.53 -18.16 5.07
N ASN A 51 -0.73 -19.24 5.05
CA ASN A 51 -0.54 -20.06 3.85
C ASN A 51 -1.85 -20.70 3.37
N ARG A 52 -2.80 -21.02 4.26
CA ARG A 52 -4.14 -21.50 3.88
C ARG A 52 -4.99 -20.44 3.19
N TYR A 53 -4.76 -19.15 3.46
CA TYR A 53 -5.46 -18.03 2.83
C TYR A 53 -4.81 -17.56 1.52
N ALA A 54 -3.60 -18.02 1.18
CA ALA A 54 -2.89 -17.59 -0.02
C ALA A 54 -3.72 -17.73 -1.32
N PRO A 55 -4.46 -18.83 -1.57
CA PRO A 55 -5.30 -18.94 -2.76
C PRO A 55 -6.42 -17.88 -2.80
N GLU A 56 -6.97 -17.53 -1.65
CA GLU A 56 -8.02 -16.53 -1.54
C GLU A 56 -7.46 -15.11 -1.77
N VAL A 57 -6.29 -14.79 -1.22
CA VAL A 57 -5.61 -13.51 -1.47
C VAL A 57 -5.28 -13.35 -2.97
N GLN A 58 -4.83 -14.42 -3.62
CA GLN A 58 -4.60 -14.43 -5.08
C GLN A 58 -5.90 -14.20 -5.86
N ARG A 59 -7.00 -14.86 -5.46
CA ARG A 59 -8.32 -14.69 -6.07
C ARG A 59 -8.81 -13.24 -5.97
N LEU A 60 -8.69 -12.62 -4.79
CA LEU A 60 -9.07 -11.22 -4.58
C LEU A 60 -8.18 -10.27 -5.38
N THR A 61 -6.87 -10.52 -5.43
CA THR A 61 -5.93 -9.73 -6.23
C THR A 61 -6.36 -9.70 -7.70
N ALA A 62 -6.70 -10.86 -8.28
CA ALA A 62 -7.15 -10.95 -9.66
C ALA A 62 -8.47 -10.20 -9.92
N ILE A 63 -9.44 -10.30 -9.00
CA ILE A 63 -10.76 -9.64 -9.13
C ILE A 63 -10.65 -8.12 -9.08
N PHE A 64 -9.81 -7.59 -8.19
CA PHE A 64 -9.74 -6.16 -7.94
C PHE A 64 -8.62 -5.44 -8.72
N ALA A 65 -7.70 -6.18 -9.35
CA ALA A 65 -6.68 -5.60 -10.23
C ALA A 65 -7.30 -4.74 -11.35
N SER A 66 -8.36 -5.26 -12.00
CA SER A 66 -9.09 -4.52 -13.05
C SER A 66 -9.85 -3.29 -12.54
N GLN A 67 -10.06 -3.19 -11.23
CA GLN A 67 -10.74 -2.08 -10.57
C GLN A 67 -9.76 -1.02 -10.03
N GLY A 68 -8.45 -1.19 -10.31
CA GLY A 68 -7.41 -0.28 -9.86
C GLY A 68 -7.01 -0.49 -8.39
N VAL A 69 -7.21 -1.68 -7.83
CA VAL A 69 -6.72 -2.01 -6.49
C VAL A 69 -5.38 -2.71 -6.60
N ARG A 70 -4.38 -2.20 -5.89
CA ARG A 70 -3.03 -2.78 -5.82
C ARG A 70 -2.85 -3.51 -4.49
N PHE A 71 -2.30 -4.72 -4.53
CA PHE A 71 -1.99 -5.52 -3.35
C PHE A 71 -0.46 -5.54 -3.11
N TRP A 72 -0.06 -5.47 -1.84
CA TRP A 72 1.31 -5.68 -1.36
C TRP A 72 1.31 -6.76 -0.27
N LEU A 73 2.23 -7.71 -0.40
CA LEU A 73 2.53 -8.77 0.55
C LEU A 73 4.02 -8.73 0.90
#